data_AF-A0A6V7L8T7-F1
#
_entry.id   AF-A0A6V7L8T7-F1
#
_cell.length_a   1.000
_cell.length_b   1.000
_cell.length_c   1.000
_cell.angle_alpha   90.00
_cell.angle_beta   90.00
_cell.angle_gamma   90.00
#
_symmetry.space_group_name_H-M   'P 1'
#
loop_
_entity.id
_entity.type
_entity.pdbx_description
1 polymer ?
#
loop_
_entity_poly.entity_id
_entity_poly.type
_entity_poly.pdbx_seq_one_letter_code
_entity_poly.pdbx_strand_id
1 'polypeptide(L)'
;IQREEEKVKRSLKEAAKKGDKDVCKILAKEVIRARKACNKIYTSKAHLNSVTLQMKNQLATIRVAGSLSKSTEVMQAMQSLIKVPEVAATMRELSKEMMKAGIIEEMLDETMDSVEDSEEMEDEADEEVDK
;
A
#
# COMPACT_ATOMS: atom_id res chain seq x y z
N ILE A 1 -3.51 -11.80 -7.32
CA ILE A 1 -2.19 -11.87 -6.64
C ILE A 1 -2.08 -13.17 -5.85
N GLN A 2 -2.79 -13.38 -4.74
CA GLN A 2 -2.70 -14.62 -3.92
C GLN A 2 -2.83 -15.93 -4.72
N ARG A 3 -3.80 -16.02 -5.64
CA ARG A 3 -3.97 -17.23 -6.49
C ARG A 3 -2.76 -17.48 -7.40
N GLU A 4 -2.13 -16.43 -7.90
CA GLU A 4 -0.93 -16.55 -8.74
C GLU A 4 0.30 -16.83 -7.88
N GLU A 5 0.43 -16.22 -6.70
CA GLU A 5 1.47 -16.54 -5.71
C GLU A 5 1.44 -18.04 -5.36
N GLU A 6 0.26 -18.63 -5.13
CA GLU A 6 0.12 -20.06 -4.86
C GLU A 6 0.54 -20.95 -6.03
N LYS A 7 0.37 -20.49 -7.28
CA LYS A 7 0.89 -21.22 -8.44
C LYS A 7 2.42 -21.12 -8.51
N VAL A 8 2.98 -19.92 -8.32
CA VAL A 8 4.43 -19.68 -8.32
C VAL A 8 5.11 -20.49 -7.22
N LYS A 9 4.53 -20.59 -6.02
CA LYS A 9 5.01 -21.46 -4.94
C LYS A 9 5.05 -22.93 -5.34
N ARG A 10 4.06 -23.43 -6.09
CA ARG A 10 4.08 -24.82 -6.59
C ARG A 10 5.21 -25.01 -7.59
N SER A 11 5.37 -24.09 -8.53
CA SER A 11 6.46 -24.11 -9.50
C SER A 11 7.84 -24.02 -8.84
N LEU A 12 7.98 -23.22 -7.77
CA LEU A 12 9.21 -23.11 -6.98
C LEU A 12 9.56 -24.45 -6.32
N LYS A 13 8.58 -25.13 -5.70
CA LYS A 13 8.77 -26.47 -5.13
C LYS A 13 9.15 -27.51 -6.19
N GLU A 14 8.61 -27.41 -7.39
CA GLU A 14 8.98 -28.29 -8.50
C GLU A 14 10.39 -28.01 -9.02
N ALA A 15 10.80 -26.75 -9.13
CA ALA A 15 12.15 -26.34 -9.52
C ALA A 15 13.19 -26.77 -8.47
N ALA A 16 12.87 -26.62 -7.18
CA ALA A 16 13.71 -27.05 -6.07
C ALA A 16 13.99 -28.56 -6.12
N LYS A 17 12.97 -29.38 -6.42
CA LYS A 17 13.14 -30.84 -6.62
C LYS A 17 14.05 -31.20 -7.79
N LYS A 18 14.12 -30.34 -8.81
CA LYS A 18 15.00 -30.52 -9.98
C LYS A 18 16.43 -30.01 -9.74
N GLY A 19 16.68 -29.32 -8.63
CA GLY A 19 17.98 -28.76 -8.28
C GLY A 19 18.35 -27.50 -9.07
N ASP A 20 17.39 -26.88 -9.75
CA ASP A 20 17.62 -25.69 -10.57
C ASP A 20 17.58 -24.42 -9.70
N LYS A 21 18.74 -24.04 -9.16
CA LYS A 21 18.89 -22.92 -8.23
C LYS A 21 18.57 -21.57 -8.87
N ASP A 22 18.92 -21.37 -10.13
CA ASP A 22 18.68 -20.11 -10.84
C ASP A 22 17.17 -19.87 -11.02
N VAL A 23 16.44 -20.93 -11.40
CA VAL A 23 14.98 -20.87 -11.50
C VAL A 23 14.34 -20.69 -10.13
N CYS A 24 14.86 -21.31 -9.07
CA CYS A 24 14.37 -21.09 -7.70
C CYS A 24 14.50 -19.63 -7.27
N LYS A 25 15.65 -18.99 -7.50
CA LYS A 25 15.89 -17.59 -7.15
C LYS A 25 14.94 -16.64 -7.88
N ILE A 26 14.69 -16.88 -9.18
CA ILE A 26 13.73 -16.09 -9.96
C ILE A 26 12.31 -16.23 -9.41
N LEU A 27 11.87 -17.46 -9.14
CA LEU A 27 10.53 -17.73 -8.61
C LEU A 27 10.36 -17.20 -7.18
N ALA A 28 11.41 -17.23 -6.36
CA ALA A 28 11.41 -16.68 -5.00
C ALA A 28 11.23 -15.16 -5.01
N LYS A 29 11.99 -14.44 -5.87
CA LYS A 29 11.79 -13.00 -6.10
C LYS A 29 10.34 -12.69 -6.48
N GLU A 30 9.72 -13.51 -7.32
CA GLU A 30 8.33 -13.32 -7.73
C GLU A 30 7.31 -13.57 -6.58
N VAL A 31 7.55 -14.56 -5.72
CA VAL A 31 6.75 -14.78 -4.50
C VAL A 31 6.85 -13.57 -3.56
N ILE A 32 8.05 -13.06 -3.34
CA ILE A 32 8.29 -11.90 -2.46
C ILE A 32 7.60 -10.65 -3.00
N ARG A 33 7.74 -10.37 -4.30
CA ARG A 33 7.01 -9.26 -4.95
C ARG A 33 5.50 -9.40 -4.78
N ALA A 34 4.95 -10.60 -4.97
CA ALA A 34 3.53 -10.85 -4.78
C ALA A 34 3.09 -10.58 -3.33
N ARG A 35 3.89 -10.98 -2.33
CA ARG A 35 3.64 -10.69 -0.91
C ARG A 35 3.73 -9.20 -0.60
N LYS A 36 4.79 -8.50 -1.04
CA LYS A 36 4.95 -7.05 -0.87
C LYS A 36 3.76 -6.29 -1.49
N ALA A 37 3.32 -6.69 -2.70
CA ALA A 37 2.13 -6.12 -3.35
C ALA A 37 0.84 -6.38 -2.55
N CYS A 38 0.64 -7.60 -2.05
CA CYS A 38 -0.50 -7.92 -1.19
C CYS A 38 -0.51 -7.09 0.10
N ASN A 39 0.63 -6.98 0.78
CA ASN A 39 0.77 -6.17 2.00
C ASN A 39 0.45 -4.70 1.72
N LYS A 40 0.99 -4.14 0.62
CA LYS A 40 0.68 -2.76 0.20
C LYS A 40 -0.83 -2.57 0.02
N ILE A 41 -1.52 -3.51 -0.63
CA ILE A 41 -2.99 -3.43 -0.81
C ILE A 41 -3.72 -3.49 0.54
N TYR A 42 -3.32 -4.35 1.46
CA TYR A 42 -3.93 -4.43 2.79
C TYR A 42 -3.75 -3.12 3.58
N THR A 43 -2.56 -2.55 3.56
CA THR A 43 -2.26 -1.24 4.17
C THR A 43 -3.10 -0.13 3.55
N SER A 44 -3.18 -0.07 2.22
CA SER A 44 -4.05 0.87 1.50
C SER A 44 -5.53 0.73 1.91
N LYS A 45 -6.02 -0.51 2.04
CA LYS A 45 -7.39 -0.75 2.50
C LYS A 45 -7.62 -0.22 3.92
N ALA A 46 -6.66 -0.39 4.82
CA ALA A 46 -6.73 0.15 6.17
C ALA A 46 -6.78 1.69 6.18
N HIS A 47 -5.94 2.34 5.37
CA HIS A 47 -5.97 3.81 5.22
C HIS A 47 -7.32 4.31 4.68
N LEU A 48 -7.88 3.68 3.66
CA LEU A 48 -9.21 4.03 3.12
C LEU A 48 -10.32 3.91 4.18
N ASN A 49 -10.26 2.84 4.99
CA ASN A 49 -11.21 2.64 6.08
C ASN A 49 -11.07 3.75 7.14
N SER A 50 -9.84 4.16 7.46
CA SER A 50 -9.59 5.28 8.38
C SER A 50 -10.21 6.57 7.85
N VAL A 51 -9.95 6.93 6.59
CA VAL A 51 -10.55 8.11 5.93
C VAL A 51 -12.08 8.04 6.00
N THR A 52 -12.66 6.88 5.71
CA THR A 52 -14.12 6.68 5.76
C THR A 52 -14.68 6.88 7.16
N LEU A 53 -14.02 6.34 8.19
CA LEU A 53 -14.44 6.51 9.57
C LEU A 53 -14.39 7.97 10.01
N GLN A 54 -13.33 8.68 9.64
CA GLN A 54 -13.17 10.10 9.98
C GLN A 54 -14.18 10.99 9.27
N MET A 55 -14.50 10.69 8.01
CA MET A 55 -15.61 11.35 7.30
C MET A 55 -16.95 11.15 8.00
N LYS A 56 -17.24 9.92 8.46
CA LYS A 56 -18.46 9.66 9.25
C LYS A 56 -18.47 10.45 10.56
N ASN A 57 -17.34 10.53 11.24
CA ASN A 57 -17.20 11.32 12.45
C ASN A 57 -17.43 12.82 12.19
N GLN A 58 -16.81 13.38 11.15
CA GLN A 58 -17.02 14.78 10.77
C GLN A 58 -18.47 15.08 10.42
N LEU A 59 -19.16 14.18 9.72
CA LEU A 59 -20.58 14.33 9.42
C LEU A 59 -21.43 14.35 10.71
N ALA A 60 -21.09 13.52 11.69
CA ALA A 60 -21.74 13.57 13.01
C ALA A 60 -21.46 14.89 13.73
N THR A 61 -20.21 15.38 13.71
CA THR A 61 -19.83 16.68 14.28
C THR A 61 -20.56 17.85 13.61
N ILE A 62 -20.68 17.86 12.28
CA ILE A 62 -21.48 18.89 11.56
C ILE A 62 -22.94 18.85 12.04
N ARG A 63 -23.53 17.65 12.17
CA ARG A 63 -24.93 17.50 12.56
C ARG A 63 -25.20 17.98 13.99
N VAL A 64 -24.22 17.86 14.89
CA VAL A 64 -24.35 18.23 16.32
C VAL A 64 -23.89 19.65 16.61
N ALA A 65 -22.74 20.05 16.07
CA ALA A 65 -22.06 21.31 16.39
C ALA A 65 -22.13 22.36 15.27
N GLY A 66 -22.59 21.99 14.06
CA GLY A 66 -22.68 22.92 12.92
C GLY A 66 -21.34 23.33 12.31
N SER A 67 -20.22 22.84 12.83
CA SER A 67 -18.87 23.20 12.40
C SER A 67 -18.10 22.00 11.85
N LEU A 68 -17.32 22.23 10.79
CA LEU A 68 -16.35 21.26 10.29
C LEU A 68 -14.98 21.51 10.94
N SER A 69 -14.33 20.45 11.41
CA SER A 69 -13.00 20.53 12.03
C SER A 69 -11.94 19.87 11.16
N LYS A 70 -10.73 20.44 11.17
CA LYS A 70 -9.56 19.90 10.46
C LYS A 70 -9.15 18.55 11.05
N SER A 71 -8.73 17.62 10.21
CA SER A 71 -8.19 16.32 10.62
C SER A 71 -6.82 16.04 9.99
N THR A 72 -5.80 16.01 10.84
CA THR A 72 -4.43 15.62 10.48
C THR A 72 -4.32 14.13 10.16
N GLU A 73 -5.15 13.29 10.76
CA GLU A 73 -5.15 11.85 10.50
C GLU A 73 -5.72 11.52 9.10
N VAL A 74 -6.77 12.22 8.66
CA VAL A 74 -7.26 12.11 7.26
C VAL A 74 -6.15 12.51 6.30
N MET A 75 -5.44 13.60 6.61
CA MET A 75 -4.35 14.10 5.77
C MET A 75 -3.24 13.06 5.59
N GLN A 76 -2.77 12.45 6.70
CA GLN A 76 -1.74 11.40 6.64
C GLN A 76 -2.21 10.15 5.90
N ALA A 77 -3.45 9.72 6.12
CA ALA A 77 -4.01 8.57 5.40
C ALA A 77 -4.13 8.86 3.89
N MET A 78 -4.55 10.07 3.51
CA MET A 78 -4.64 10.49 2.11
C MET A 78 -3.26 10.52 1.44
N GLN A 79 -2.25 11.06 2.13
CA GLN A 79 -0.88 11.08 1.63
C GLN A 79 -0.34 9.68 1.34
N SER A 80 -0.64 8.72 2.21
CA SER A 80 -0.24 7.31 2.03
C SER A 80 -0.95 6.67 0.83
N LEU A 81 -2.21 7.03 0.60
CA LEU A 81 -3.01 6.51 -0.51
C LEU A 81 -2.63 7.11 -1.86
N ILE A 82 -2.16 8.36 -1.91
CA ILE A 82 -1.66 8.99 -3.15
C ILE A 82 -0.43 8.24 -3.71
N LYS A 83 0.34 7.55 -2.85
CA LYS A 83 1.49 6.71 -3.23
C LYS A 83 1.09 5.33 -3.81
N VAL A 84 -0.20 5.06 -3.94
CA VAL A 84 -0.75 3.79 -4.45
C VAL A 84 -1.29 4.04 -5.85
N PRO A 85 -0.61 3.57 -6.92
CA PRO A 85 -0.92 3.95 -8.30
C PRO A 85 -2.39 3.77 -8.69
N GLU A 86 -3.02 2.70 -8.21
CA GLU A 86 -4.40 2.31 -8.53
C GLU A 86 -5.44 3.30 -8.00
N VAL A 87 -5.12 4.05 -6.94
CA VAL A 87 -6.03 5.04 -6.32
C VAL A 87 -5.43 6.45 -6.30
N ALA A 88 -4.23 6.65 -6.82
CA ALA A 88 -3.51 7.91 -6.73
C ALA A 88 -4.26 9.09 -7.36
N ALA A 89 -4.89 8.88 -8.52
CA ALA A 89 -5.64 9.93 -9.21
C ALA A 89 -6.87 10.37 -8.42
N THR A 90 -7.69 9.41 -7.97
CA THR A 90 -8.91 9.69 -7.21
C THR A 90 -8.61 10.28 -5.84
N MET A 91 -7.53 9.85 -5.18
CA MET A 91 -7.14 10.36 -3.87
C MET A 91 -6.54 11.77 -3.96
N ARG A 92 -5.84 12.13 -5.04
CA ARG A 92 -5.44 13.53 -5.27
C ARG A 92 -6.64 14.46 -5.45
N GLU A 93 -7.64 14.04 -6.22
CA GLU A 93 -8.86 14.82 -6.42
C GLU A 93 -9.62 14.98 -5.10
N LEU A 94 -9.79 13.88 -4.35
CA LEU A 94 -10.42 13.91 -3.04
C LEU A 94 -9.66 14.79 -2.05
N SER A 95 -8.32 14.73 -2.05
CA SER A 95 -7.47 15.61 -1.23
C SER A 95 -7.72 17.08 -1.53
N LYS A 96 -7.85 17.44 -2.81
CA LYS A 96 -8.12 18.82 -3.23
C LYS A 96 -9.49 19.30 -2.75
N GLU A 97 -10.52 18.47 -2.85
CA GLU A 97 -11.86 18.82 -2.37
C GLU A 97 -11.91 18.89 -0.83
N MET A 98 -11.21 17.99 -0.13
CA MET A 98 -11.10 18.04 1.33
C MET A 98 -10.36 19.30 1.81
N MET A 99 -9.33 19.73 1.10
CA MET A 99 -8.62 20.98 1.39
C MET A 99 -9.55 22.19 1.22
N LYS A 100 -10.30 22.25 0.11
CA LYS A 100 -11.31 23.32 -0.13
C LYS A 100 -12.39 23.33 0.94
N ALA A 101 -12.82 22.17 1.42
CA ALA A 101 -13.80 22.04 2.48
C ALA A 101 -13.25 22.46 3.86
N GLY A 102 -11.93 22.66 4.01
CA GLY A 102 -11.30 22.96 5.30
C GLY A 102 -11.15 21.72 6.20
N ILE A 103 -11.24 20.52 5.61
CA ILE A 103 -11.11 19.23 6.31
C ILE A 103 -9.64 18.90 6.58
N ILE A 104 -8.75 19.23 5.65
CA ILE A 104 -7.31 18.98 5.77
C ILE A 104 -6.53 20.23 5.38
N GLU A 105 -5.29 20.31 5.82
CA GLU A 105 -4.40 21.45 5.53
C GLU A 105 -3.70 21.28 4.16
N GLU A 106 -3.05 22.35 3.69
CA GLU A 106 -2.20 22.29 2.50
C GLU A 106 -1.06 21.30 2.74
N MET A 107 -1.06 20.20 1.99
CA MET A 107 0.03 19.23 2.04
C MET A 107 1.22 19.79 1.26
N LEU A 108 2.38 19.90 1.92
CA LEU A 108 3.67 20.05 1.25
C LEU A 108 4.03 18.68 0.65
N ASP A 109 4.30 18.65 -0.65
CA ASP A 109 4.67 17.44 -1.39
C ASP A 109 6.07 16.97 -0.94
N GLU A 110 6.14 16.21 0.15
CA GLU A 110 7.36 15.49 0.55
C GLU A 110 7.41 14.14 -0.19
N THR A 111 7.76 14.19 -1.47
CA THR A 111 8.12 13.00 -2.24
C THR A 111 9.60 12.66 -2.05
N MET A 112 9.93 12.00 -0.95
CA MET A 112 11.16 11.21 -0.85
C MET A 112 10.77 9.78 -0.44
N ASP A 113 10.80 8.88 -1.43
CA ASP A 113 11.49 7.59 -1.35
C ASP A 113 11.00 6.62 -2.43
N SER A 114 11.95 6.08 -3.20
CA SER A 114 11.79 4.80 -3.91
C SER A 114 13.11 4.26 -4.50
N VAL A 115 14.24 4.30 -3.77
CA VAL A 115 15.51 3.72 -4.27
C VAL A 115 16.03 2.53 -3.42
N GLU A 116 15.53 2.31 -2.20
CA GLU A 116 15.99 1.20 -1.33
C GLU A 116 15.44 -0.19 -1.68
N ASP A 117 14.41 -0.29 -2.52
CA ASP A 117 13.63 -1.54 -2.71
C ASP A 117 14.37 -2.64 -3.51
N SER A 118 15.57 -2.36 -4.04
CA SER A 118 16.29 -3.29 -4.93
C SER A 118 17.27 -4.22 -4.20
N GLU A 119 18.00 -3.71 -3.19
CA GLU A 119 18.99 -4.51 -2.44
C GLU A 119 18.30 -5.45 -1.45
N GLU A 120 17.28 -4.98 -0.71
CA GLU A 120 16.46 -5.81 0.18
C GLU A 120 15.81 -7.01 -0.53
N MET A 121 15.44 -6.84 -1.81
CA MET A 121 14.75 -7.89 -2.56
C MET A 121 15.68 -9.05 -2.96
N GLU A 122 17.00 -8.84 -3.01
CA GLU A 122 17.94 -9.94 -3.26
C GLU A 122 18.16 -10.79 -2.01
N ASP A 123 18.36 -10.17 -0.86
CA ASP A 123 18.58 -10.87 0.41
C ASP A 123 17.34 -11.68 0.82
N GLU A 124 16.14 -11.09 0.73
CA GLU A 124 14.88 -11.79 1.01
C GLU A 124 14.68 -13.01 0.10
N ALA A 125 15.12 -12.92 -1.16
CA ALA A 125 14.96 -14.01 -2.13
C ALA A 125 15.87 -15.19 -1.84
N ASP A 126 17.10 -14.94 -1.41
CA ASP A 126 18.02 -16.00 -1.02
C ASP A 126 17.52 -16.70 0.25
N GLU A 127 17.00 -15.96 1.23
CA GLU A 127 16.34 -16.54 2.42
C GLU A 127 15.11 -17.39 2.08
N GLU A 128 14.30 -16.98 1.09
CA GLU A 128 13.09 -17.74 0.71
C GLU A 128 13.42 -19.01 -0.09
N VAL A 129 14.56 -19.07 -0.80
CA VAL A 129 15.05 -20.29 -1.47
C VAL A 129 15.57 -21.32 -0.46
N ASP A 130 16.19 -20.86 0.62
CA ASP A 130 16.79 -21.72 1.65
C ASP A 130 15.76 -22.32 2.64
N LYS A 131 14.48 -21.92 2.52
CA LYS A 131 13.38 -22.28 3.42
C LYS A 131 12.53 -23.47 2.95
#